data_AF-A0A7C3Q180-F1
#
_entry.id   AF-A0A7C3Q180-F1
#
_cell.length_a   1.000
_cell.length_b   1.000
_cell.length_c   1.000
_cell.angle_alpha   90.00
_cell.angle_beta   90.00
_cell.angle_gamma   90.00
#
_symmetry.space_group_name_H-M   'P 1'
#
loop_
_entity.id
_entity.type
_entity.pdbx_description
1 polymer ?
#
loop_
_entity_poly.entity_id
_entity_poly.type
_entity_poly.pdbx_seq_one_letter_code
_entity_poly.pdbx_strand_id
1 'polypeptide(L)'
;WLPTALTNARNSKILEGAPGYLNPSDGVVLIPYATEELLSTPFFTTNIIAGTQAAGGGQVALVRGNHHYWLDPANGLIVAKNIAAKLAEMDPANADFYSANLQSFEKTLKERITKWDAMMEPFKGAPIVTYHRDWIYLIKRHNLKHMGYIEPRETIPPSAAETAALVQKIKSQKVKFILTSPWQNLRIPQEIARQTGATHLVLPSSVGEDVGVKDYIDLFEVVYGKLTATLKGLQ
;
A
#
# COMPACT_ATOMS: atom_id res chain seq x y z
N TRP A 1 11.10 7.16 -5.87
CA TRP A 1 11.73 6.04 -6.58
C TRP A 1 11.45 6.05 -8.08
N LEU A 2 10.24 6.42 -8.55
CA LEU A 2 9.91 6.36 -9.98
C LEU A 2 10.89 7.12 -10.92
N PRO A 3 11.26 8.40 -10.69
CA PRO A 3 12.22 9.09 -11.57
C PRO A 3 13.60 8.41 -11.62
N THR A 4 14.08 7.91 -10.48
CA THR A 4 15.35 7.18 -10.38
C THR A 4 15.27 5.84 -11.12
N ALA A 5 14.16 5.10 -10.97
CA ALA A 5 13.95 3.83 -11.65
C ALA A 5 13.90 4.00 -13.19
N LEU A 6 13.19 5.03 -13.66
CA LEU A 6 13.11 5.36 -15.09
C LEU A 6 14.48 5.76 -15.66
N THR A 7 15.22 6.61 -14.94
CA THR A 7 16.59 6.99 -15.33
C THR A 7 17.51 5.77 -15.39
N ASN A 8 17.44 4.89 -14.40
CA ASN A 8 18.28 3.69 -14.32
C ASN A 8 17.94 2.62 -15.36
N ALA A 9 16.70 2.60 -15.85
CA ALA A 9 16.30 1.70 -16.94
C ALA A 9 17.01 2.01 -18.26
N ARG A 10 17.61 3.21 -18.41
CA ARG A 10 18.34 3.67 -19.61
C ARG A 10 17.54 3.45 -20.91
N ASN A 11 16.23 3.61 -20.82
CA ASN A 11 15.32 3.41 -21.94
C ASN A 11 14.49 4.67 -22.16
N SER A 12 14.86 5.46 -23.17
CA SER A 12 14.19 6.72 -23.50
C SER A 12 12.72 6.53 -23.88
N LYS A 13 12.31 5.33 -24.31
CA LYS A 13 10.94 5.03 -24.73
C LYS A 13 9.94 5.02 -23.58
N ILE A 14 10.40 4.87 -22.33
CA ILE A 14 9.53 4.81 -21.14
C ILE A 14 9.68 6.03 -20.23
N LEU A 15 10.45 7.04 -20.62
CA LEU A 15 10.58 8.28 -19.85
C LEU A 15 9.29 9.08 -19.93
N GLU A 16 9.02 9.90 -18.92
CA GLU A 16 7.83 10.76 -18.89
C GLU A 16 7.69 11.59 -20.19
N GLY A 17 6.48 11.57 -20.77
CA GLY A 17 6.18 12.17 -22.07
C GLY A 17 6.51 11.29 -23.30
N ALA A 18 7.24 10.18 -23.14
CA ALA A 18 7.50 9.24 -24.23
C ALA A 18 6.30 8.30 -24.49
N PRO A 19 6.15 7.77 -25.72
CA PRO A 19 5.02 6.88 -26.06
C PRO A 19 4.91 5.60 -25.23
N GLY A 20 5.98 5.14 -24.57
CA GLY A 20 5.93 3.95 -23.70
C GLY A 20 5.75 4.28 -22.22
N TYR A 21 5.66 5.55 -21.83
CA TYR A 21 5.44 5.94 -20.44
C TYR A 21 4.04 5.57 -19.97
N LEU A 22 3.96 5.03 -18.77
CA LEU A 22 2.72 4.75 -18.05
C LEU A 22 2.90 5.11 -16.59
N ASN A 23 2.09 6.03 -16.09
CA ASN A 23 1.85 6.15 -14.66
C ASN A 23 0.54 5.41 -14.31
N PRO A 24 0.60 4.18 -13.78
CA PRO A 24 -0.61 3.44 -13.46
C PRO A 24 -1.46 4.10 -12.36
N SER A 25 -0.88 5.02 -11.58
CA SER A 25 -1.57 5.73 -10.50
C SER A 25 -2.38 6.94 -10.96
N ASP A 26 -2.39 7.29 -12.26
CA ASP A 26 -3.15 8.43 -12.75
C ASP A 26 -4.65 8.28 -12.42
N GLY A 27 -5.23 9.29 -11.75
CA GLY A 27 -6.60 9.25 -11.25
C GLY A 27 -6.77 8.65 -9.85
N VAL A 28 -5.72 8.08 -9.24
CA VAL A 28 -5.73 7.65 -7.84
C VAL A 28 -5.50 8.84 -6.92
N VAL A 29 -6.34 9.01 -5.90
CA VAL A 29 -6.12 10.01 -4.84
C VAL A 29 -5.06 9.47 -3.87
N LEU A 30 -3.82 9.86 -4.09
CA LEU A 30 -2.73 9.40 -3.24
C LEU A 30 -2.75 10.07 -1.86
N ILE A 31 -2.48 9.28 -0.82
CA ILE A 31 -2.38 9.77 0.56
C ILE A 31 -0.98 10.41 0.73
N PRO A 32 -0.88 11.70 1.06
CA PRO A 32 0.42 12.36 1.15
C PRO A 32 1.22 11.86 2.36
N TYR A 33 2.55 11.88 2.23
CA TYR A 33 3.45 11.82 3.38
C TYR A 33 3.50 13.18 4.09
N ALA A 34 3.70 13.17 5.41
CA ALA A 34 3.94 14.41 6.15
C ALA A 34 5.33 14.98 5.81
N THR A 35 5.49 16.30 5.95
CA THR A 35 6.76 16.98 5.63
C THR A 35 7.91 16.43 6.46
N GLU A 36 7.67 16.15 7.74
CA GLU A 36 8.65 15.60 8.66
C GLU A 36 9.12 14.21 8.22
N GLU A 37 8.20 13.37 7.71
CA GLU A 37 8.51 12.04 7.20
C GLU A 37 9.40 12.11 5.95
N LEU A 38 9.07 13.01 5.03
CA LEU A 38 9.81 13.22 3.78
C LEU A 38 11.25 13.70 4.02
N LEU A 39 11.51 14.32 5.17
CA LEU A 39 12.84 14.78 5.60
C LEU A 39 13.55 13.80 6.53
N SER A 40 12.85 12.75 7.00
CA SER A 40 13.34 11.87 8.05
C SER A 40 14.33 10.80 7.59
N THR A 41 14.40 10.52 6.28
CA THR A 41 15.26 9.47 5.73
C THR A 41 15.99 9.91 4.45
N PRO A 42 17.22 9.38 4.21
CA PRO A 42 17.90 9.52 2.93
C PRO A 42 17.07 9.00 1.75
N PHE A 43 16.26 7.96 2.00
CA PHE A 43 15.39 7.39 0.96
C PHE A 43 14.48 8.44 0.34
N PHE A 44 13.78 9.24 1.14
CA PHE A 44 12.92 10.30 0.60
C PHE A 44 13.73 11.47 0.04
N THR A 45 14.75 11.94 0.76
CA THR A 45 15.51 13.13 0.34
C THR A 45 16.28 12.90 -0.97
N THR A 46 16.91 11.74 -1.16
CA THR A 46 17.57 11.39 -2.43
C THR A 46 16.57 11.29 -3.59
N ASN A 47 15.39 10.69 -3.35
CA ASN A 47 14.34 10.58 -4.36
C ASN A 47 13.71 11.93 -4.71
N ILE A 48 13.59 12.84 -3.73
CA ILE A 48 13.12 14.21 -3.94
C ILE A 48 14.12 14.97 -4.82
N ILE A 49 15.41 14.90 -4.49
CA ILE A 49 16.48 15.57 -5.24
C ILE A 49 16.51 15.06 -6.69
N ALA A 50 16.46 13.74 -6.89
CA ALA A 50 16.43 13.14 -8.21
C ALA A 50 15.20 13.58 -9.04
N GLY A 51 14.02 13.66 -8.40
CA GLY A 51 12.80 14.14 -9.05
C GLY A 51 12.87 15.61 -9.47
N THR A 52 13.42 16.48 -8.62
CA THR A 52 13.61 17.90 -8.92
C THR A 52 14.61 18.13 -10.07
N GLN A 53 15.68 17.34 -10.12
CA GLN A 53 16.69 17.42 -11.18
C GLN A 53 16.15 16.93 -12.54
N ALA A 54 15.33 15.88 -12.55
CA ALA A 54 14.72 15.35 -13.77
C ALA A 54 13.73 16.33 -14.44
N ALA A 55 13.09 17.22 -13.68
CA ALA A 55 12.05 18.13 -14.15
C ALA A 55 12.54 19.54 -14.54
N GLY A 56 13.84 19.75 -14.71
CA GLY A 56 14.36 21.03 -15.25
C GLY A 56 14.28 22.24 -14.30
N GLY A 57 14.32 22.03 -12.98
CA GLY A 57 14.57 23.11 -12.01
C GLY A 57 13.37 23.96 -11.56
N GLY A 58 12.14 23.58 -11.89
CA GLY A 58 10.93 24.11 -11.23
C GLY A 58 10.62 23.38 -9.92
N GLN A 59 9.89 24.03 -8.99
CA GLN A 59 9.22 23.30 -7.92
C GLN A 59 8.28 22.29 -8.56
N VAL A 60 8.74 21.05 -8.74
CA VAL A 60 7.89 19.92 -9.07
C VAL A 60 6.81 19.93 -8.01
N ALA A 61 5.55 20.05 -8.44
CA ALA A 61 4.42 19.68 -7.61
C ALA A 61 4.58 18.19 -7.34
N LEU A 62 5.38 17.89 -6.32
CA LEU A 62 5.80 16.56 -5.98
C LEU A 62 4.52 15.85 -5.57
N VAL A 63 4.01 15.00 -6.45
CA VAL A 63 2.96 14.04 -6.11
C VAL A 63 3.60 13.04 -5.13
N ARG A 64 3.78 13.48 -3.88
CA ARG A 64 4.42 12.81 -2.73
C ARG A 64 3.38 11.95 -2.01
N GLY A 65 2.74 11.10 -2.80
CA GLY A 65 1.78 10.13 -2.31
C GLY A 65 2.47 8.88 -1.81
N ASN A 66 1.91 8.24 -0.78
CA ASN A 66 2.25 6.88 -0.43
C ASN A 66 2.01 5.97 -1.63
N HIS A 67 3.03 5.22 -2.01
CA HIS A 67 3.04 4.41 -3.23
C HIS A 67 2.27 3.08 -3.10
N HIS A 68 1.86 2.69 -1.90
CA HIS A 68 1.10 1.47 -1.62
C HIS A 68 -0.40 1.57 -1.96
N TYR A 69 -0.74 2.38 -2.98
CA TYR A 69 -2.12 2.69 -3.33
C TYR A 69 -2.91 1.49 -3.81
N TRP A 70 -2.25 0.44 -4.31
CA TRP A 70 -2.91 -0.79 -4.73
C TRP A 70 -3.52 -1.58 -3.56
N LEU A 71 -3.16 -1.27 -2.30
CA LEU A 71 -3.74 -1.88 -1.11
C LEU A 71 -5.15 -1.34 -0.76
N ASP A 72 -5.73 -0.50 -1.61
CA ASP A 72 -7.18 -0.32 -1.73
C ASP A 72 -7.64 -0.95 -3.06
N PRO A 73 -8.53 -1.97 -3.03
CA PRO A 73 -8.97 -2.65 -4.25
C PRO A 73 -9.70 -1.71 -5.22
N ALA A 74 -10.30 -0.61 -4.77
CA ALA A 74 -10.91 0.37 -5.67
C ALA A 74 -9.86 1.12 -6.51
N ASN A 75 -8.68 1.38 -5.93
CA ASN A 75 -7.55 1.94 -6.69
C ASN A 75 -7.02 0.92 -7.71
N GLY A 76 -7.07 -0.37 -7.41
CA GLY A 76 -6.73 -1.44 -8.35
C GLY A 76 -7.52 -1.39 -9.65
N LEU A 77 -8.80 -0.97 -9.59
CA LEU A 77 -9.61 -0.78 -10.79
C LEU A 77 -9.10 0.39 -11.65
N ILE A 78 -8.69 1.50 -11.03
CA ILE A 78 -8.13 2.66 -11.74
C ILE A 78 -6.82 2.25 -12.43
N VAL A 79 -5.96 1.54 -11.70
CA VAL A 79 -4.71 1.00 -12.24
C VAL A 79 -4.96 0.07 -13.43
N ALA A 80 -5.93 -0.85 -13.33
CA ALA A 80 -6.27 -1.76 -14.42
C ALA A 80 -6.76 -1.02 -15.67
N LYS A 81 -7.57 0.04 -15.50
CA LYS A 81 -8.04 0.90 -16.61
C LYS A 81 -6.88 1.57 -17.31
N ASN A 82 -5.94 2.14 -16.56
CA ASN A 82 -4.75 2.80 -17.11
C ASN A 82 -3.85 1.81 -17.86
N ILE A 83 -3.64 0.61 -17.31
CA ILE A 83 -2.86 -0.45 -17.96
C ILE A 83 -3.53 -0.90 -19.27
N ALA A 84 -4.84 -1.20 -19.24
CA ALA A 84 -5.56 -1.65 -20.42
C ALA A 84 -5.58 -0.59 -21.54
N ALA A 85 -5.78 0.69 -21.17
CA ALA A 85 -5.70 1.79 -22.12
C ALA A 85 -4.31 1.88 -22.76
N LYS A 86 -3.24 1.73 -21.95
CA LYS A 86 -1.88 1.80 -22.48
C LYS A 86 -1.54 0.63 -23.39
N LEU A 87 -1.97 -0.58 -23.04
CA LEU A 87 -1.77 -1.76 -23.87
C LEU A 87 -2.50 -1.61 -25.21
N ALA A 88 -3.73 -1.09 -25.22
CA ALA A 88 -4.47 -0.83 -26.45
C ALA A 88 -3.84 0.28 -27.33
N GLU A 89 -3.23 1.31 -26.72
CA GLU A 89 -2.47 2.33 -27.44
C GLU A 89 -1.22 1.74 -28.11
N MET A 90 -0.47 0.90 -27.39
CA MET A 90 0.79 0.32 -27.86
C MET A 90 0.60 -0.87 -28.81
N ASP A 91 -0.52 -1.58 -28.71
CA ASP A 91 -0.89 -2.72 -29.54
C ASP A 91 -2.37 -2.65 -29.99
N PRO A 92 -2.68 -1.77 -30.96
CA PRO A 92 -4.05 -1.54 -31.41
C PRO A 92 -4.73 -2.79 -32.01
N ALA A 93 -3.95 -3.73 -32.55
CA ALA A 93 -4.48 -4.96 -33.12
C ALA A 93 -5.13 -5.87 -32.05
N ASN A 94 -4.73 -5.73 -30.78
CA ASN A 94 -5.26 -6.48 -29.64
C ASN A 94 -6.11 -5.61 -28.69
N ALA A 95 -6.52 -4.41 -29.11
CA ALA A 95 -7.30 -3.48 -28.27
C ALA A 95 -8.58 -4.12 -27.70
N ASP A 96 -9.33 -4.86 -28.52
CA ASP A 96 -10.56 -5.55 -28.09
C ASP A 96 -10.27 -6.64 -27.04
N PHE A 97 -9.14 -7.33 -27.13
CA PHE A 97 -8.71 -8.32 -26.14
C PHE A 97 -8.45 -7.67 -24.78
N TYR A 98 -7.73 -6.54 -24.73
CA TYR A 98 -7.50 -5.82 -23.47
C TYR A 98 -8.79 -5.24 -22.89
N SER A 99 -9.68 -4.73 -23.73
CA SER A 99 -11.00 -4.22 -23.33
C SER A 99 -11.86 -5.33 -22.71
N ALA A 100 -11.93 -6.50 -23.34
CA ALA A 100 -12.69 -7.64 -22.82
C ALA A 100 -12.14 -8.12 -21.45
N ASN A 101 -10.82 -8.19 -21.30
CA ASN A 101 -10.19 -8.56 -20.04
C ASN A 101 -10.47 -7.54 -18.94
N LEU A 102 -10.38 -6.24 -19.25
CA LEU A 102 -10.71 -5.17 -18.31
C LEU A 102 -12.17 -5.26 -17.85
N GLN A 103 -13.12 -5.48 -18.76
CA GLN A 103 -14.54 -5.60 -18.42
C GLN A 103 -14.81 -6.77 -17.48
N SER A 104 -14.18 -7.93 -17.76
CA SER A 104 -14.27 -9.12 -16.90
C SER A 104 -13.70 -8.88 -15.51
N PHE A 105 -12.52 -8.25 -15.45
CA PHE A 105 -11.86 -7.87 -14.21
C PHE A 105 -12.68 -6.86 -13.41
N GLU A 106 -13.19 -5.81 -14.05
CA GLU A 106 -14.00 -4.76 -13.41
C GLU A 106 -15.26 -5.33 -12.79
N LYS A 107 -15.98 -6.21 -13.50
CA LYS A 107 -17.16 -6.89 -12.98
C LYS A 107 -16.82 -7.68 -11.72
N THR A 108 -15.82 -8.56 -11.81
CA THR A 108 -15.42 -9.44 -10.70
C THR A 108 -14.95 -8.63 -9.50
N LEU A 109 -14.10 -7.63 -9.72
CA LEU A 109 -13.55 -6.80 -8.66
C LEU A 109 -14.63 -5.98 -7.95
N LYS A 110 -15.59 -5.40 -8.68
CA LYS A 110 -16.70 -4.65 -8.06
C LYS A 110 -17.56 -5.54 -7.16
N GLU A 111 -17.93 -6.72 -7.64
CA GLU A 111 -18.70 -7.70 -6.84
C GLU A 111 -17.96 -8.07 -5.55
N ARG A 112 -16.64 -8.27 -5.64
CA ARG A 112 -15.80 -8.60 -4.49
C ARG A 112 -15.60 -7.44 -3.53
N ILE A 113 -15.40 -6.22 -4.03
CA ILE A 113 -15.31 -5.01 -3.22
C ILE A 113 -16.57 -4.84 -2.36
N THR A 114 -17.76 -4.99 -2.94
CA THR A 114 -19.02 -4.90 -2.18
C THR A 114 -19.06 -5.90 -1.02
N LYS A 115 -18.62 -7.13 -1.26
CA LYS A 115 -18.54 -8.17 -0.23
C LYS A 115 -17.51 -7.82 0.86
N TRP A 116 -16.30 -7.42 0.48
CA TRP A 116 -15.22 -7.11 1.42
C TRP A 116 -15.53 -5.88 2.28
N ASP A 117 -16.15 -4.86 1.71
CA ASP A 117 -16.61 -3.69 2.46
C ASP A 117 -17.64 -4.10 3.52
N ALA A 118 -18.65 -4.88 3.14
CA ALA A 118 -19.65 -5.38 4.07
C ALA A 118 -19.04 -6.24 5.20
N MET A 119 -17.98 -7.00 4.91
CA MET A 119 -17.27 -7.77 5.93
C MET A 119 -16.53 -6.88 6.95
N MET A 120 -16.08 -5.70 6.53
CA MET A 120 -15.30 -4.77 7.37
C MET A 120 -16.15 -3.74 8.12
N GLU A 121 -17.38 -3.49 7.67
CA GLU A 121 -18.34 -2.55 8.30
C GLU A 121 -18.40 -2.64 9.84
N PRO A 122 -18.50 -3.83 10.47
CA PRO A 122 -18.58 -3.96 11.92
C PRO A 122 -17.31 -3.53 12.69
N PHE A 123 -16.19 -3.34 11.98
CA PHE A 123 -14.88 -3.05 12.58
C PHE A 123 -14.41 -1.62 12.36
N LYS A 124 -15.29 -0.73 11.86
CA LYS A 124 -14.99 0.71 11.77
C LYS A 124 -14.51 1.25 13.12
N GLY A 125 -13.41 1.99 13.10
CA GLY A 125 -12.78 2.55 14.29
C GLY A 125 -11.92 1.57 15.09
N ALA A 126 -11.79 0.30 14.67
CA ALA A 126 -10.91 -0.65 15.36
C ALA A 126 -9.46 -0.13 15.36
N PRO A 127 -8.79 -0.10 16.53
CA PRO A 127 -7.44 0.41 16.64
C PRO A 127 -6.42 -0.57 16.06
N ILE A 128 -5.53 -0.07 15.20
CA ILE A 128 -4.50 -0.85 14.50
C ILE A 128 -3.11 -0.22 14.66
N VAL A 129 -2.10 -1.05 14.90
CA VAL A 129 -0.69 -0.71 14.64
C VAL A 129 -0.22 -1.48 13.42
N THR A 130 0.55 -0.84 12.54
CA THR A 130 1.19 -1.54 11.40
C THR A 130 2.70 -1.52 11.54
N TYR A 131 3.39 -2.39 10.81
CA TYR A 131 4.85 -2.33 10.75
C TYR A 131 5.31 -0.98 10.17
N HIS A 132 4.88 -0.70 8.93
CA HIS A 132 5.18 0.51 8.19
C HIS A 132 3.88 1.07 7.57
N ARG A 133 3.98 2.16 6.82
CA ARG A 133 2.84 2.91 6.25
C ARG A 133 2.18 2.22 5.04
N ASP A 134 2.47 0.95 4.78
CA ASP A 134 2.02 0.24 3.57
C ASP A 134 0.49 0.12 3.54
N TRP A 135 -0.10 -0.21 4.68
CA TRP A 135 -1.53 -0.51 4.81
C TRP A 135 -2.44 0.73 4.90
N ILE A 136 -1.91 1.94 4.71
CA ILE A 136 -2.64 3.19 4.97
C ILE A 136 -3.90 3.34 4.10
N TYR A 137 -3.90 2.80 2.88
CA TYR A 137 -5.06 2.83 1.99
C TYR A 137 -6.19 1.91 2.46
N LEU A 138 -5.87 0.68 2.88
CA LEU A 138 -6.82 -0.25 3.48
C LEU A 138 -7.41 0.32 4.79
N ILE A 139 -6.55 0.92 5.63
CA ILE A 139 -6.96 1.59 6.87
C ILE A 139 -7.94 2.71 6.57
N LYS A 140 -7.62 3.59 5.60
CA LYS A 140 -8.48 4.70 5.21
C LYS A 140 -9.83 4.23 4.65
N ARG A 141 -9.81 3.21 3.78
CA ARG A 141 -11.03 2.63 3.18
C ARG A 141 -12.04 2.18 4.23
N HIS A 142 -11.57 1.49 5.27
CA HIS A 142 -12.42 0.88 6.30
C HIS A 142 -12.54 1.72 7.57
N ASN A 143 -12.07 2.97 7.54
CA ASN A 143 -12.06 3.88 8.69
C ASN A 143 -11.49 3.22 9.96
N LEU A 144 -10.40 2.47 9.81
CA LEU A 144 -9.67 1.90 10.95
C LEU A 144 -8.90 3.01 11.66
N LYS A 145 -8.77 2.91 12.98
CA LYS A 145 -8.07 3.92 13.78
C LYS A 145 -6.59 3.57 13.83
N HIS A 146 -5.78 4.22 12.99
CA HIS A 146 -4.34 3.98 12.98
C HIS A 146 -3.65 4.56 14.22
N MET A 147 -2.93 3.71 14.94
CA MET A 147 -2.35 4.01 16.26
C MET A 147 -0.85 4.20 16.21
N GLY A 148 -0.18 3.89 15.10
CA GLY A 148 1.25 4.13 14.92
C GLY A 148 1.94 3.02 14.15
N TYR A 149 3.17 3.31 13.76
CA TYR A 149 4.05 2.40 13.04
C TYR A 149 5.10 1.82 13.99
N ILE A 150 5.50 0.58 13.77
CA ILE A 150 6.68 -0.02 14.41
C ILE A 150 7.95 0.58 13.80
N GLU A 151 8.00 0.68 12.48
CA GLU A 151 9.03 1.37 11.70
C GLU A 151 8.44 2.71 11.22
N PRO A 152 8.58 3.81 11.99
CA PRO A 152 8.03 5.10 11.62
C PRO A 152 8.76 5.76 10.44
N ARG A 153 9.96 5.27 10.12
CA ARG A 153 10.86 5.83 9.13
C ARG A 153 11.30 4.74 8.16
N GLU A 154 11.04 4.94 6.88
CA GLU A 154 11.39 4.02 5.81
C GLU A 154 12.85 3.53 5.93
N THR A 155 13.04 2.22 6.01
CA THR A 155 14.36 1.54 6.09
C THR A 155 15.17 1.82 7.37
N ILE A 156 14.60 2.52 8.36
CA ILE A 156 15.28 2.81 9.63
C ILE A 156 14.53 2.12 10.76
N PRO A 157 15.11 1.06 11.37
CA PRO A 157 14.51 0.39 12.50
C PRO A 157 14.21 1.34 13.68
N PRO A 158 13.17 1.08 14.47
CA PRO A 158 12.88 1.88 15.64
C PRO A 158 13.98 1.76 16.70
N SER A 159 14.22 2.86 17.41
CA SER A 159 14.99 2.85 18.64
C SER A 159 14.25 2.12 19.78
N ALA A 160 14.99 1.77 20.83
CA ALA A 160 14.41 1.19 22.03
C ALA A 160 13.37 2.13 22.70
N ALA A 161 13.62 3.44 22.68
CA ALA A 161 12.71 4.44 23.22
C ALA A 161 11.40 4.53 22.41
N GLU A 162 11.48 4.55 21.08
CA GLU A 162 10.31 4.51 20.19
C GLU A 162 9.50 3.22 20.41
N THR A 163 10.17 2.07 20.52
CA THR A 163 9.53 0.78 20.81
C THR A 163 8.81 0.80 22.16
N ALA A 164 9.46 1.30 23.21
CA ALA A 164 8.85 1.40 24.55
C ALA A 164 7.64 2.33 24.57
N ALA A 165 7.72 3.48 23.88
CA ALA A 165 6.59 4.40 23.76
C ALA A 165 5.41 3.75 23.02
N LEU A 166 5.68 2.99 21.96
CA LEU A 166 4.65 2.26 21.22
C LEU A 166 3.98 1.17 22.08
N VAL A 167 4.75 0.41 22.87
CA VAL A 167 4.22 -0.57 23.83
C VAL A 167 3.27 0.09 24.83
N GLN A 168 3.65 1.24 25.39
CA GLN A 168 2.80 2.00 26.32
C GLN A 168 1.52 2.50 25.63
N LYS A 169 1.63 2.95 24.39
CA LYS A 169 0.48 3.38 23.59
C LYS A 169 -0.49 2.23 23.32
N ILE A 170 0.03 1.06 22.91
CA ILE A 170 -0.77 -0.15 22.67
C ILE A 170 -1.54 -0.55 23.94
N LYS A 171 -0.87 -0.57 25.11
CA LYS A 171 -1.50 -0.91 26.39
C LYS A 171 -2.58 0.10 26.80
N SER A 172 -2.23 1.38 26.82
CA SER A 172 -3.14 2.44 27.27
C SER A 172 -4.36 2.60 26.37
N GLN A 173 -4.19 2.43 25.05
CA GLN A 173 -5.26 2.58 24.07
C GLN A 173 -5.93 1.26 23.71
N LYS A 174 -5.58 0.17 24.42
CA LYS A 174 -6.13 -1.19 24.24
C LYS A 174 -6.13 -1.63 22.79
N VAL A 175 -5.03 -1.36 22.09
CA VAL A 175 -4.87 -1.76 20.69
C VAL A 175 -4.78 -3.27 20.64
N LYS A 176 -5.71 -3.90 19.91
CA LYS A 176 -5.86 -5.35 19.93
C LYS A 176 -5.03 -6.07 18.86
N PHE A 177 -4.55 -5.36 17.85
CA PHE A 177 -3.82 -6.01 16.77
C PHE A 177 -2.68 -5.18 16.15
N ILE A 178 -1.66 -5.91 15.71
CA ILE A 178 -0.46 -5.44 15.02
C ILE A 178 -0.40 -6.13 13.66
N LEU A 179 -0.27 -5.36 12.58
CA LEU A 179 -0.27 -5.86 11.21
C LEU A 179 1.11 -5.72 10.54
N THR A 180 1.60 -6.80 9.94
CA THR A 180 2.86 -6.81 9.18
C THR A 180 2.71 -7.57 7.86
N SER A 181 3.66 -7.40 6.95
CA SER A 181 3.79 -8.17 5.71
C SER A 181 4.83 -9.29 5.84
N PRO A 182 4.80 -10.34 4.98
CA PRO A 182 5.65 -11.52 5.16
C PRO A 182 7.15 -11.27 4.99
N TRP A 183 7.51 -10.28 4.18
CA TRP A 183 8.91 -9.91 3.89
C TRP A 183 9.53 -8.98 4.96
N GLN A 184 8.74 -8.52 5.92
CA GLN A 184 9.21 -7.61 6.98
C GLN A 184 9.87 -8.38 8.13
N ASN A 185 10.70 -7.68 8.91
CA ASN A 185 11.33 -8.27 10.09
C ASN A 185 10.30 -8.47 11.22
N LEU A 186 9.93 -9.73 11.47
CA LEU A 186 8.88 -10.08 12.42
C LEU A 186 9.32 -10.05 13.89
N ARG A 187 10.63 -9.93 14.19
CA ARG A 187 11.15 -10.05 15.57
C ARG A 187 10.61 -8.96 16.49
N ILE A 188 10.65 -7.70 16.06
CA ILE A 188 10.18 -6.56 16.86
C ILE A 188 8.66 -6.60 17.04
N PRO A 189 7.84 -6.78 15.97
CA PRO A 189 6.39 -6.94 16.11
C PRO A 189 5.96 -8.07 17.05
N GLN A 190 6.60 -9.23 16.97
CA GLN A 190 6.30 -10.37 17.84
C GLN A 190 6.63 -10.06 19.31
N GLU A 191 7.74 -9.38 19.56
CA GLU A 191 8.10 -8.97 20.92
C GLU A 191 7.12 -7.93 21.49
N ILE A 192 6.72 -6.95 20.69
CA ILE A 192 5.69 -5.97 21.08
C ILE A 192 4.36 -6.69 21.38
N ALA A 193 3.94 -7.62 20.52
CA ALA A 193 2.74 -8.43 20.72
C ALA A 193 2.80 -9.19 22.05
N ARG A 194 3.92 -9.87 22.33
CA ARG A 194 4.16 -10.59 23.59
C ARG A 194 4.07 -9.68 24.82
N GLN A 195 4.62 -8.47 24.74
CA GLN A 195 4.62 -7.52 25.86
C GLN A 195 3.25 -6.87 26.12
N THR A 196 2.41 -6.79 25.10
CA THR A 196 1.16 -6.01 25.12
C THR A 196 -0.10 -6.88 25.16
N GLY A 197 0.00 -8.14 24.76
CA GLY A 197 -1.15 -9.02 24.53
C GLY A 197 -1.90 -8.74 23.22
N ALA A 198 -1.39 -7.83 22.38
CA ALA A 198 -1.96 -7.60 21.06
C ALA A 198 -1.73 -8.83 20.15
N THR A 199 -2.68 -9.13 19.29
CA THR A 199 -2.53 -10.19 18.28
C THR A 199 -1.66 -9.68 17.14
N HIS A 200 -0.59 -10.41 16.81
CA HIS A 200 0.23 -10.14 15.63
C HIS A 200 -0.35 -10.90 14.43
N LEU A 201 -0.75 -10.16 13.40
CA LEU A 201 -1.27 -10.69 12.14
C LEU A 201 -0.29 -10.36 11.01
N VAL A 202 0.04 -11.39 10.22
CA VAL A 202 0.82 -11.25 8.99
C VAL A 202 -0.12 -11.40 7.80
N LEU A 203 -0.15 -10.41 6.91
CA LEU A 203 -0.97 -10.44 5.70
C LEU A 203 -0.10 -10.22 4.45
N PRO A 204 -0.37 -10.91 3.33
CA PRO A 204 0.29 -10.62 2.06
C PRO A 204 -0.07 -9.20 1.60
N SER A 205 0.96 -8.42 1.27
CA SER A 205 0.86 -7.08 0.68
C SER A 205 0.98 -7.08 -0.85
N SER A 206 1.37 -8.21 -1.44
CA SER A 206 1.50 -8.39 -2.89
C SER A 206 1.13 -9.82 -3.32
N VAL A 207 0.95 -9.98 -4.63
CA VAL A 207 0.68 -11.29 -5.23
C VAL A 207 1.88 -12.22 -5.03
N GLY A 208 1.61 -13.48 -4.68
CA GLY A 208 2.65 -14.49 -4.44
C GLY A 208 3.29 -14.47 -3.05
N GLU A 209 2.86 -13.58 -2.15
CA GLU A 209 3.43 -13.49 -0.79
C GLU A 209 2.83 -14.50 0.22
N ASP A 210 1.80 -15.25 -0.16
CA ASP A 210 1.15 -16.25 0.69
C ASP A 210 0.53 -17.39 -0.15
N VAL A 211 0.26 -18.51 0.51
CA VAL A 211 -0.41 -19.67 -0.10
C VAL A 211 -1.78 -19.27 -0.60
N GLY A 212 -2.04 -19.55 -1.87
CA GLY A 212 -3.31 -19.25 -2.51
C GLY A 212 -3.43 -17.83 -3.07
N VAL A 213 -2.44 -16.96 -2.89
CA VAL A 213 -2.44 -15.61 -3.50
C VAL A 213 -1.82 -15.67 -4.90
N LYS A 214 -2.63 -16.04 -5.91
CA LYS A 214 -2.14 -16.21 -7.30
C LYS A 214 -2.38 -14.99 -8.17
N ASP A 215 -3.39 -14.21 -7.83
CA ASP A 215 -3.72 -12.97 -8.51
C ASP A 215 -4.20 -11.87 -7.54
N TYR A 216 -4.61 -10.75 -8.10
CA TYR A 216 -5.04 -9.58 -7.33
C TYR A 216 -6.36 -9.80 -6.58
N ILE A 217 -7.26 -10.65 -7.07
CA ILE A 217 -8.50 -10.99 -6.37
C ILE A 217 -8.17 -11.90 -5.18
N ASP A 218 -7.34 -12.92 -5.40
CA ASP A 218 -6.90 -13.83 -4.34
C ASP A 218 -6.19 -13.07 -3.20
N LEU A 219 -5.37 -12.07 -3.53
CA LEU A 219 -4.71 -11.19 -2.55
C LEU A 219 -5.72 -10.63 -1.55
N PHE A 220 -6.81 -10.05 -2.06
CA PHE A 220 -7.82 -9.45 -1.20
C PHE A 220 -8.75 -10.47 -0.55
N GLU A 221 -9.05 -11.62 -1.18
CA GLU A 221 -9.77 -12.69 -0.49
C GLU A 221 -9.00 -13.17 0.76
N VAL A 222 -7.67 -13.34 0.64
CA VAL A 222 -6.81 -13.71 1.77
C VAL A 222 -6.72 -12.58 2.80
N VAL A 223 -6.46 -11.34 2.37
CA VAL A 223 -6.36 -10.17 3.25
C VAL A 223 -7.65 -9.99 4.06
N TYR A 224 -8.81 -9.89 3.40
CA TYR A 224 -10.08 -9.68 4.10
C TYR A 224 -10.52 -10.90 4.91
N GLY A 225 -10.27 -12.11 4.41
CA GLY A 225 -10.58 -13.35 5.15
C GLY A 225 -9.82 -13.41 6.48
N LYS A 226 -8.50 -13.27 6.45
CA LYS A 226 -7.64 -13.31 7.65
C LYS A 226 -7.89 -12.13 8.58
N LEU A 227 -8.01 -10.91 8.04
CA LEU A 227 -8.23 -9.71 8.83
C LEU A 227 -9.56 -9.78 9.59
N THR A 228 -10.65 -10.12 8.91
CA THR A 228 -11.97 -10.17 9.55
C THR A 228 -12.10 -11.33 10.52
N ALA A 229 -11.52 -12.50 10.23
CA ALA A 229 -11.46 -13.62 11.18
C ALA A 229 -10.74 -13.20 12.48
N THR A 230 -9.62 -12.50 12.35
CA THR A 230 -8.85 -11.98 13.50
C THR A 230 -9.66 -10.97 14.29
N LEU A 231 -10.28 -9.99 13.62
CA LEU A 231 -11.06 -8.95 14.28
C LEU A 231 -12.30 -9.51 15.00
N LYS A 232 -12.96 -10.53 14.46
CA LYS A 232 -14.07 -11.23 15.13
C LYS A 232 -13.62 -11.93 16.40
N GLY A 233 -12.48 -12.62 16.38
CA GLY A 233 -11.95 -13.31 17.57
C GLY A 233 -11.50 -12.35 18.69
N LEU A 234 -11.40 -11.05 18.40
CA LEU A 234 -11.01 -10.02 19.35
C LEU A 234 -12.20 -9.26 19.94
N GLN A 235 -13.43 -9.48 19.48
CA GLN A 235 -14.66 -8.94 20.07
C GLN A 235 -15.04 -9.74 21.33
#